data_AF-A0A9E4A8V2-F1
#
_entry.id   AF-A0A9E4A8V2-F1
#
_cell.length_a   1.000
_cell.length_b   1.000
_cell.length_c   1.000
_cell.angle_alpha   90.00
_cell.angle_beta   90.00
_cell.angle_gamma   90.00
#
_symmetry.space_group_name_H-M   'P 1'
#
loop_
_entity.id
_entity.type
_entity.pdbx_description
1 polymer ?
#
loop_
_entity_poly.entity_id
_entity_poly.type
_entity_poly.pdbx_seq_one_letter_code
_entity_poly.pdbx_strand_id
1 'polypeptide(L)' 'MKVKYFHGTDTALVEFSEREVTETKEINENVYIDLDAFGNLVAMTIEHAHQQASLPDLSYEQIEKPSADLSN' A
#
# COMPACT_ATOMS: atom_id res chain seq x y z
N MET A 1 7.95 0.20 -4.56
CA MET A 1 7.10 0.61 -3.42
C MET A 1 7.97 1.32 -2.40
N LYS A 2 7.46 2.39 -1.77
CA LYS A 2 8.09 3.08 -0.64
C LYS A 2 7.06 3.18 0.48
N VAL A 3 7.46 2.96 1.73
CA VAL A 3 6.61 3.14 2.91
C VAL A 3 7.22 4.23 3.77
N LYS A 4 6.44 5.25 4.10
CA LYS A 4 6.84 6.35 4.97
C LYS A 4 5.91 6.37 6.17
N TYR A 5 6.47 6.39 7.36
CA TYR A 5 5.70 6.54 8.59
C TYR A 5 6.02 7.88 9.25
N PHE A 6 4.99 8.69 9.46
CA PHE A 6 5.06 10.01 10.06
C PHE A 6 4.60 9.93 11.51
N HIS A 7 5.55 9.70 12.43
CA HIS A 7 5.25 9.52 13.85
C HIS A 7 4.46 10.68 14.47
N GLY A 8 4.69 11.92 14.01
CA GLY A 8 4.04 13.11 14.56
C GLY A 8 2.52 13.15 14.36
N THR A 9 1.99 12.50 13.32
CA THR A 9 0.56 12.45 13.00
C THR A 9 -0.03 11.05 13.10
N ASP A 10 0.80 10.06 13.46
CA ASP A 10 0.46 8.65 13.40
C ASP A 10 -0.11 8.23 12.02
N THR A 11 0.60 8.60 10.95
CA THR A 11 0.16 8.36 9.57
C THR A 11 1.19 7.55 8.80
N ALA A 12 0.75 6.53 8.07
CA ALA A 12 1.56 5.82 7.09
C ALA A 12 1.15 6.18 5.67
N LEU A 13 2.13 6.47 4.82
CA LEU A 13 1.98 6.64 3.38
C LEU A 13 2.69 5.48 2.67
N VAL A 14 1.94 4.71 1.89
CA VAL A 14 2.45 3.63 1.05
C VAL A 14 2.37 4.07 -0.40
N GLU A 15 3.52 4.30 -1.03
CA GLU A 15 3.64 4.70 -2.44
C GLU A 15 3.89 3.46 -3.29
N PHE A 16 2.95 3.12 -4.18
CA PHE A 16 3.04 1.97 -5.07
C PHE A 16 3.73 2.32 -6.39
N SER A 17 3.48 3.52 -6.91
CA SER A 17 4.09 4.02 -8.15
C SER A 17 4.36 5.52 -8.07
N GLU A 18 5.09 6.06 -9.05
CA GLU A 18 5.36 7.50 -9.21
C GLU A 18 4.47 8.12 -10.29
N ARG A 19 3.32 7.50 -10.59
CA ARG A 19 2.35 8.02 -11.56
C ARG A 19 1.62 9.24 -11.01
N GLU A 20 1.03 10.02 -11.89
CA GLU A 20 0.20 11.16 -11.52
C GLU A 20 -1.11 10.69 -10.86
N VAL A 21 -1.45 11.30 -9.73
CA VAL A 21 -2.72 11.10 -9.04
C VAL A 21 -3.78 11.95 -9.71
N THR A 22 -4.90 11.33 -10.07
CA THR A 22 -6.06 12.03 -10.65
C THR A 22 -7.30 11.98 -9.77
N GLU A 23 -7.34 11.06 -8.81
CA GLU A 23 -8.47 10.88 -7.91
C GLU A 23 -7.97 10.36 -6.56
N THR A 24 -8.53 10.89 -5.47
CA THR A 24 -8.37 10.32 -4.12
C THR A 24 -9.73 9.77 -3.69
N LYS A 25 -9.77 8.52 -3.23
CA LYS A 25 -10.97 7.87 -2.69
C LYS A 25 -10.79 7.55 -1.21
N GLU A 26 -11.82 7.86 -0.44
CA GLU A 26 -11.99 7.34 0.91
C GLU A 26 -12.43 5.88 0.83
N ILE A 27 -11.68 4.99 1.49
CA ILE A 27 -12.07 3.58 1.70
C ILE A 27 -12.83 3.46 3.02
N ASN A 28 -12.37 4.18 4.03
CA ASN A 28 -13.06 4.44 5.29
C ASN A 28 -12.47 5.71 5.94
N GLU A 29 -12.99 6.07 7.10
CA GLU A 29 -12.60 7.27 7.87
C GLU A 29 -11.08 7.47 8.01
N ASN A 30 -10.30 6.39 8.07
CA ASN A 30 -8.86 6.42 8.34
C ASN A 30 -8.00 5.95 7.16
N VAL A 31 -8.59 5.56 6.03
CA VAL A 31 -7.85 4.97 4.91
C VAL A 31 -8.29 5.60 3.59
N TYR A 32 -7.33 6.16 2.90
CA TYR A 32 -7.51 6.81 1.59
C TYR A 32 -6.60 6.17 0.56
N ILE A 33 -7.06 6.08 -0.68
CA ILE A 33 -6.26 5.62 -1.81
C ILE A 33 -6.22 6.68 -2.90
N ASP A 34 -5.05 6.82 -3.51
CA ASP A 34 -4.82 7.70 -4.65
C ASP A 34 -4.75 6.86 -5.92
N LEU A 35 -5.50 7.25 -6.94
CA LEU A 35 -5.65 6.55 -8.21
C LEU A 35 -5.18 7.41 -9.40
N ASP A 36 -4.55 6.76 -10.37
CA ASP A 36 -4.22 7.36 -11.66
C ASP A 36 -5.46 7.45 -12.58
N ALA A 37 -5.29 8.08 -13.75
CA ALA A 37 -6.38 8.30 -14.72
C ALA A 37 -7.06 7.00 -15.21
N PHE A 38 -6.41 5.85 -15.01
CA PHE A 38 -6.92 4.54 -15.40
C PHE A 38 -7.47 3.75 -14.20
N GLY A 39 -7.51 4.35 -13.01
CA GLY A 39 -7.96 3.72 -11.78
C GLY A 39 -6.92 2.80 -11.13
N ASN A 40 -5.65 2.86 -11.52
CA ASN A 40 -4.61 2.08 -10.84
C ASN A 40 -4.14 2.78 -9.57
N LEU A 41 -3.79 1.99 -8.56
CA LEU A 41 -3.29 2.48 -7.28
C LEU A 41 -1.93 3.18 -7.42
N VAL A 42 -1.87 4.42 -6.98
CA VAL A 42 -0.65 5.24 -6.90
C VAL A 42 -0.10 5.24 -5.48
N ALA A 43 -0.93 5.57 -4.51
CA ALA A 43 -0.57 5.61 -3.10
C ALA A 43 -1.75 5.24 -2.18
N MET A 44 -1.45 4.96 -0.92
CA MET A 44 -2.42 4.77 0.15
C MET A 44 -1.98 5.53 1.39
N THR A 45 -2.89 6.29 1.97
CA THR A 45 -2.70 6.98 3.26
C THR A 45 -3.50 6.25 4.33
N ILE A 46 -2.83 5.87 5.42
CA ILE A 46 -3.43 5.19 6.57
C ILE A 46 -3.20 6.10 7.80
N GLU A 47 -4.27 6.65 8.32
CA GLU A 47 -4.29 7.44 9.56
C GLU A 47 -4.48 6.53 10.77
N HIS A 48 -4.06 7.01 11.94
CA HIS A 48 -4.02 6.22 13.18
C HIS A 48 -3.30 4.87 12.97
N ALA A 49 -2.15 4.91 12.29
CA ALA A 49 -1.54 3.73 11.70
C ALA A 49 -1.09 2.68 12.73
N HIS A 50 -0.80 3.05 13.98
CA HIS A 50 -0.57 2.07 15.06
C HIS A 50 -1.78 1.18 15.36
N GLN A 51 -3.00 1.66 15.07
CA GLN A 51 -4.24 0.91 15.28
C GLN A 51 -4.63 0.10 14.05
N GLN A 52 -4.30 0.61 12.86
CA GLN A 52 -4.70 0.02 11.58
C GLN A 52 -3.67 -0.93 10.98
N ALA A 53 -2.40 -0.83 11.38
CA ALA A 53 -1.29 -1.60 10.82
C ALA A 53 -0.30 -2.03 11.91
N SER A 54 0.39 -3.15 11.66
CA SER A 54 1.43 -3.68 12.55
C SER A 54 2.76 -2.92 12.40
N LEU A 55 2.74 -1.59 12.53
CA LEU A 55 3.96 -0.78 12.44
C LEU A 55 4.82 -0.89 13.72
N PRO A 56 6.15 -0.80 13.59
CA PRO A 56 6.94 -0.51 12.38
C PRO A 56 7.27 -1.73 11.51
N ASP A 57 6.72 -2.91 11.81
CA ASP A 57 7.09 -4.15 11.15
C ASP A 57 6.55 -4.19 9.71
N LEU A 58 7.45 -4.45 8.75
CA LEU A 58 7.12 -4.63 7.34
C LEU A 58 7.77 -5.93 6.84
N SER A 59 6.96 -6.80 6.25
CA SER A 59 7.44 -8.02 5.59
C SER A 59 7.07 -8.00 4.11
N TYR A 60 7.94 -8.61 3.30
CA TYR A 60 7.68 -8.89 1.90
C TYR A 60 7.99 -10.35 1.64
N GLU A 61 7.06 -11.04 1.00
CA GLU A 61 7.23 -12.42 0.59
C GLU A 61 6.79 -12.55 -0.88
N GLN A 62 7.68 -13.09 -1.71
CA GLN A 62 7.33 -13.46 -3.08
C GLN A 62 6.83 -14.91 -3.05
N ILE A 63 5.53 -15.10 -3.19
CA ILE A 63 4.95 -16.43 -3.35
C ILE A 63 5.03 -16.80 -4.83
N GLU A 64 5.98 -17.67 -5.19
CA GLU A 64 6.00 -18.31 -6.51
C GLU A 64 4.85 -19.33 -6.59
N LYS A 65 4.24 -19.46 -7.77
CA LYS A 65 3.39 -20.64 -8.01
C LYS A 65 4.28 -21.87 -7.92
N PRO A 66 3.86 -22.95 -7.23
CA PRO A 66 4.58 -24.21 -7.31
C PRO A 66 4.75 -24.56 -8.79
N SER A 67 5.99 -24.70 -9.25
CA SER A 67 6.26 -25.24 -10.58
C SER A 67 5.59 -26.61 -10.63
N ALA A 68 4.59 -26.78 -11.49
CA ALA A 68 4.09 -28.10 -11.81
C ALA A 68 5.29 -28.87 -12.37
N ASP A 69 5.81 -29.80 -11.58
CA ASP A 69 6.92 -30.66 -11.95
C ASP A 69 6.44 -31.53 -13.13
N LEU A 70 6.70 -31.04 -14.35
CA LEU A 70 6.56 -31.81 -15.58
C LEU A 70 7.86 -32.60 -15.79
N SER A 71 8.19 -33.46 -14.84
CA SER A 71 9.15 -34.54 -15.07
C SER A 71 8.43 -35.65 -15.86
N ASN A 72 8.71 -35.67 -17.16
CA ASN A 72 8.41 -36.76 -18.11
C ASN A 72 9.05 -38.09 -17.66
#